data_AF-A0A6A6FHT8-F1
#
_entry.id   AF-A0A6A6FHT8-F1
#
_cell.length_a   1.000
_cell.length_b   1.000
_cell.length_c   1.000
_cell.angle_alpha   90.00
_cell.angle_beta   90.00
_cell.angle_gamma   90.00
#
_symmetry.space_group_name_H-M   'P 1'
#
loop_
_entity.id
_entity.type
_entity.pdbx_description
1 polymer ?
#
loop_
_entity_poly.entity_id
_entity_poly.type
_entity_poly.pdbx_seq_one_letter_code
_entity_poly.pdbx_strand_id
1 'polypeptide(L)'
;PFPPIGQQFFGIIQEKTWQEPFWMIVATVLLNKTTGRQAAPTFWKIKRRWPEAVDLANADYDELFEMIKHLGLQHQRTKRLQALATAWHTDPPQAGRRYRTLHYPGKGDGKQFKKDETIEEDADHCAGALEIAHIPGCGPYSWDSWRIFCRDVLRGVADDYRGTNAQKDDFEPEWKRVLPGDKELRACLRWMWLKEGIVWNPLTGDRRDATEEEMAKAQRG
;
A
#
# COMPACT_ATOMS: atom_id res chain seq x y z
N PRO A 1 4.89 9.25 18.96
CA PRO A 1 5.37 10.53 18.39
C PRO A 1 5.20 10.51 16.87
N PHE A 2 4.38 11.42 16.34
CA PHE A 2 4.30 11.64 14.90
C PHE A 2 5.40 12.64 14.53
N PRO A 3 5.93 12.61 13.30
CA PRO A 3 6.79 13.70 12.87
C PRO A 3 5.99 15.01 12.83
N PRO A 4 6.63 16.16 13.06
CA PRO A 4 6.01 17.46 12.86
C PRO A 4 5.32 17.54 11.49
N ILE A 5 4.14 18.17 11.39
CA ILE A 5 3.42 18.30 10.11
C ILE A 5 4.15 19.16 9.07
N GLY A 6 5.19 19.91 9.47
CA GLY A 6 6.10 20.57 8.53
C GLY A 6 7.05 19.62 7.79
N GLN A 7 7.22 18.37 8.26
CA GLN A 7 8.08 17.39 7.61
C GLN A 7 7.47 16.93 6.28
N GLN A 8 8.33 16.60 5.31
CA GLN A 8 7.86 16.13 4.01
C GLN A 8 7.24 14.73 4.07
N PHE A 9 7.72 13.87 4.97
CA PHE A 9 7.34 12.45 5.05
C PHE A 9 6.99 12.04 6.49
N PHE A 10 6.07 11.08 6.61
CA PHE A 10 5.76 10.40 7.86
C PHE A 10 6.88 9.43 8.29
N GLY A 11 7.53 8.78 7.31
CA GLY A 11 8.69 7.92 7.50
C GLY A 11 8.43 6.42 7.35
N ILE A 12 7.25 6.00 6.90
CA ILE A 12 6.97 4.58 6.60
C ILE A 12 7.59 4.16 5.27
N ILE A 13 7.82 2.86 5.10
CA ILE A 13 8.52 2.33 3.91
C ILE A 13 7.73 2.55 2.61
N GLN A 14 6.40 2.61 2.68
CA GLN A 14 5.53 2.87 1.53
C GLN A 14 5.84 4.23 0.90
N GLU A 15 6.06 5.28 1.70
CA GLU A 15 6.44 6.61 1.18
C GLU A 15 7.80 6.61 0.47
N LYS A 16 8.66 5.61 0.73
CA LYS A 16 9.98 5.48 0.10
C LYS A 16 9.97 4.58 -1.14
N THR A 17 8.88 3.85 -1.38
CA THR A 17 8.82 2.78 -2.39
C THR A 17 7.64 2.90 -3.33
N TRP A 18 6.76 3.90 -3.16
CA TRP A 18 5.55 4.05 -3.98
C TRP A 18 5.82 4.20 -5.49
N GLN A 19 6.96 4.78 -5.88
CA GLN A 19 7.40 4.90 -7.27
C GLN A 19 7.86 3.56 -7.88
N GLU A 20 8.01 2.54 -7.04
CA GLU A 20 8.40 1.20 -7.42
C GLU A 20 7.34 0.21 -6.88
N PRO A 21 6.14 0.16 -7.48
CA PRO A 21 4.97 -0.46 -6.82
C PRO A 21 5.17 -1.95 -6.49
N PHE A 22 5.95 -2.67 -7.30
CA PHE A 22 6.38 -4.04 -6.99
C PHE A 22 7.05 -4.13 -5.61
N TRP A 23 8.07 -3.27 -5.40
CA TRP A 23 8.83 -3.21 -4.17
C TRP A 23 7.99 -2.70 -3.00
N MET A 24 7.02 -1.81 -3.22
CA MET A 24 6.06 -1.43 -2.19
C MET A 24 5.26 -2.64 -1.69
N ILE A 25 4.77 -3.50 -2.59
CA ILE A 25 4.01 -4.72 -2.20
C ILE A 25 4.94 -5.77 -1.57
N VAL A 26 6.18 -5.93 -2.03
CA VAL A 26 7.17 -6.78 -1.34
C VAL A 26 7.37 -6.31 0.10
N ALA A 27 7.45 -5.00 0.33
CA ALA A 27 7.58 -4.44 1.67
C ALA A 27 6.37 -4.80 2.56
N THR A 28 5.13 -4.74 2.05
CA THR A 28 3.94 -5.11 2.84
C THR A 28 3.95 -6.58 3.23
N VAL A 29 4.44 -7.48 2.36
CA VAL A 29 4.59 -8.91 2.68
C VAL A 29 5.61 -9.12 3.81
N LEU A 30 6.72 -8.39 3.83
CA LEU A 30 7.72 -8.48 4.89
C LEU A 30 7.26 -7.89 6.23
N LEU A 31 6.33 -6.93 6.21
CA LEU A 31 5.77 -6.29 7.40
C LEU A 31 4.64 -7.09 8.06
N ASN A 32 4.13 -8.13 7.40
CA ASN A 32 3.10 -8.99 7.97
C ASN A 32 3.59 -9.69 9.24
N LYS A 33 3.08 -9.24 10.39
CA LYS A 33 3.47 -9.69 11.74
C LYS A 33 4.96 -9.46 12.06
N THR A 34 5.59 -8.46 11.44
CA THR A 34 6.99 -8.08 11.69
C THR A 34 7.11 -6.58 11.80
N THR A 35 7.93 -6.09 12.74
CA THR A 35 8.13 -4.64 12.89
C THR A 35 8.92 -4.07 11.71
N GLY A 36 8.64 -2.82 11.33
CA GLY A 36 9.42 -2.13 10.29
C GLY A 36 10.91 -2.06 10.60
N ARG A 37 11.28 -1.90 11.87
CA ARG A 37 12.69 -1.91 12.32
C ARG A 37 13.42 -3.21 11.98
N GLN A 38 12.73 -4.35 12.07
CA GLN A 38 13.31 -5.66 11.73
C GLN A 38 13.24 -5.94 10.23
N ALA A 39 12.12 -5.61 9.58
CA ALA A 39 11.92 -5.91 8.17
C ALA A 39 12.73 -5.02 7.22
N ALA A 40 12.92 -3.73 7.53
CA ALA A 40 13.51 -2.76 6.61
C ALA A 40 14.95 -3.10 6.17
N PRO A 41 15.90 -3.48 7.06
CA PRO A 41 17.24 -3.86 6.64
C PRO A 41 17.23 -5.06 5.68
N THR A 42 16.36 -6.03 5.92
CA THR A 42 16.22 -7.24 5.09
C THR A 42 15.57 -6.92 3.76
N PHE A 43 14.55 -6.06 3.73
CA PHE A 43 13.96 -5.54 2.51
C PHE A 43 15.02 -4.95 1.57
N TRP A 44 15.87 -4.04 2.07
CA TRP A 44 16.90 -3.41 1.25
C TRP A 44 17.98 -4.39 0.78
N LYS A 45 18.29 -5.43 1.57
CA LYS A 45 19.19 -6.51 1.14
C LYS A 45 18.58 -7.33 0.00
N ILE A 46 17.29 -7.70 0.10
CA ILE A 46 16.56 -8.42 -0.95
C ILE A 46 16.54 -7.59 -2.22
N LYS A 47 16.07 -6.33 -2.14
CA LYS A 47 15.99 -5.42 -3.30
C LYS A 47 17.34 -5.22 -3.99
N ARG A 48 18.43 -5.13 -3.23
CA ARG A 48 19.78 -5.01 -3.80
C ARG A 48 20.25 -6.32 -4.46
N ARG A 49 19.89 -7.47 -3.89
CA ARG A 49 20.33 -8.79 -4.36
C ARG A 49 19.58 -9.25 -5.61
N TRP A 50 18.30 -8.91 -5.68
CA TRP A 50 17.38 -9.22 -6.78
C TRP A 50 16.64 -7.93 -7.17
N PRO A 51 17.21 -7.09 -8.05
CA PRO A 51 16.68 -5.75 -8.36
C PRO A 51 15.32 -5.74 -9.06
N GLU A 52 15.03 -6.76 -9.87
CA GLU A 52 13.80 -6.86 -10.64
C GLU A 52 12.89 -7.99 -10.14
N ALA A 53 11.61 -7.94 -10.50
CA ALA A 53 10.65 -8.99 -10.13
C ALA A 53 11.07 -10.37 -10.65
N VAL A 54 11.63 -10.45 -11.87
CA VAL A 54 12.13 -11.70 -12.45
C VAL A 54 13.30 -12.29 -11.66
N ASP A 55 14.16 -11.45 -11.09
CA ASP A 55 15.30 -11.90 -10.29
C ASP A 55 14.81 -12.54 -8.98
N LEU A 56 13.83 -11.89 -8.32
CA LEU A 56 13.27 -12.41 -7.07
C LEU A 56 12.41 -13.66 -7.31
N ALA A 57 11.75 -13.75 -8.46
CA ALA A 57 11.00 -14.94 -8.87
C ALA A 57 11.93 -16.15 -9.07
N ASN A 58 13.12 -15.94 -9.64
CA ASN A 58 14.13 -16.96 -9.89
C ASN A 58 15.17 -17.09 -8.77
N ALA A 59 14.98 -16.39 -7.65
CA ALA A 59 15.87 -16.46 -6.52
C ALA A 59 15.99 -17.90 -6.00
N ASP A 60 17.19 -18.32 -5.63
CA ASP A 60 17.38 -19.58 -4.93
C ASP A 60 16.58 -19.57 -3.63
N TYR A 61 15.83 -20.64 -3.40
CA TYR A 61 14.92 -20.73 -2.25
C TYR A 61 15.68 -20.65 -0.93
N ASP A 62 16.80 -21.37 -0.82
CA ASP A 62 17.59 -21.45 0.41
C ASP A 62 18.31 -20.12 0.68
N GLU A 63 18.85 -19.46 -0.35
CA GLU A 63 19.43 -18.12 -0.24
C GLU A 63 18.40 -17.10 0.28
N LEU A 64 17.21 -17.05 -0.31
CA LEU A 64 16.14 -16.14 0.12
C LEU A 64 15.65 -16.49 1.53
N PHE A 65 15.47 -17.78 1.82
CA PHE A 65 15.07 -18.27 3.14
C PHE A 65 16.06 -17.85 4.22
N GLU A 66 17.35 -18.08 4.01
CA GLU A 66 18.41 -17.70 4.94
C GLU A 66 18.44 -16.20 5.21
N MET A 67 18.15 -15.38 4.18
CA MET A 67 18.07 -13.94 4.33
C MET A 67 16.90 -13.49 5.21
N ILE A 68 15.75 -14.20 5.18
CA ILE A 68 14.54 -13.80 5.90
C ILE A 68 14.23 -14.60 7.17
N LYS A 69 14.98 -15.66 7.48
CA LYS A 69 14.65 -16.61 8.56
C LYS A 69 14.46 -15.96 9.93
N HIS A 70 15.16 -14.86 10.18
CA HIS A 70 15.11 -14.11 11.44
C HIS A 70 13.84 -13.27 11.61
N LEU A 71 13.00 -13.13 10.57
CA LEU A 71 11.77 -12.34 10.60
C LEU A 71 10.53 -13.14 11.05
N GLY A 72 10.65 -14.46 11.15
CA GLY A 72 9.54 -15.37 11.42
C GLY A 72 8.65 -15.65 10.19
N LEU A 73 7.85 -16.72 10.26
CA LEU A 73 6.99 -17.21 9.16
C LEU A 73 7.77 -17.47 7.86
N GLN A 74 9.06 -17.78 7.98
CA GLN A 74 10.04 -17.73 6.91
C GLN A 74 9.72 -18.65 5.75
N HIS A 75 9.31 -19.91 5.98
CA HIS A 75 8.91 -20.82 4.90
C HIS A 75 7.73 -20.27 4.08
N GLN A 76 6.70 -19.76 4.76
CA GLN A 76 5.55 -19.17 4.08
C GLN A 76 5.92 -17.87 3.37
N ARG A 77 6.80 -17.07 3.98
CA ARG A 77 7.25 -15.79 3.43
C ARG A 77 8.13 -15.97 2.20
N THR A 78 9.08 -16.90 2.20
CA THR A 78 9.93 -17.23 1.04
C THR A 78 9.05 -17.61 -0.15
N LYS A 79 8.15 -18.58 0.04
CA LYS A 79 7.22 -19.03 -1.00
C LYS A 79 6.32 -17.90 -1.51
N ARG A 80 5.81 -17.05 -0.61
CA ARG A 80 4.97 -15.90 -0.98
C ARG A 80 5.74 -14.86 -1.78
N LEU A 81 6.99 -14.55 -1.41
CA LEU A 81 7.80 -13.58 -2.13
C LEU A 81 8.10 -14.05 -3.56
N GLN A 82 8.49 -15.32 -3.73
CA GLN A 82 8.70 -15.90 -5.06
C GLN A 82 7.39 -15.91 -5.87
N ALA A 83 6.28 -16.40 -5.31
CA ALA A 83 5.00 -16.46 -6.01
C ALA A 83 4.46 -15.07 -6.40
N LEU A 84 4.61 -14.08 -5.51
CA LEU A 84 4.30 -12.67 -5.78
C LEU A 84 5.15 -12.16 -6.94
N ALA A 85 6.46 -12.39 -6.90
CA ALA A 85 7.39 -11.94 -7.92
C ALA A 85 7.13 -12.59 -9.28
N THR A 86 6.85 -13.90 -9.32
CA THR A 86 6.43 -14.61 -10.53
C THR A 86 5.14 -14.01 -11.10
N ALA A 87 4.12 -13.80 -10.27
CA ALA A 87 2.84 -13.24 -10.72
C ALA A 87 3.01 -11.80 -11.23
N TRP A 88 3.78 -10.97 -10.54
CA TRP A 88 4.05 -9.59 -10.95
C TRP A 88 4.82 -9.52 -12.27
N HIS A 89 5.82 -10.39 -12.45
CA HIS A 89 6.57 -10.47 -13.70
C HIS A 89 5.70 -10.96 -14.87
N THR A 90 4.78 -11.89 -14.61
CA THR A 90 3.93 -12.51 -15.64
C THR A 90 2.74 -11.64 -16.03
N ASP A 91 2.03 -11.07 -15.06
CA ASP A 91 0.83 -10.26 -15.25
C ASP A 91 0.85 -9.05 -14.30
N PRO A 92 1.68 -8.02 -14.59
CA PRO A 92 1.78 -6.84 -13.74
C PRO A 92 0.46 -6.07 -13.69
N PRO A 93 0.18 -5.34 -12.59
CA PRO A 93 -1.01 -4.49 -12.49
C PRO A 93 -1.05 -3.45 -13.60
N GLN A 94 -2.23 -3.23 -14.16
CA GLN A 94 -2.46 -2.31 -15.29
C GLN A 94 -3.67 -1.41 -15.00
N ALA A 95 -3.60 -0.17 -15.48
CA ALA A 95 -4.75 0.74 -15.43
C ALA A 95 -5.93 0.13 -16.21
N GLY A 96 -7.13 0.27 -15.65
CA GLY A 96 -8.35 -0.27 -16.26
C GLY A 96 -8.52 -1.79 -16.16
N ARG A 97 -7.62 -2.52 -15.50
CA ARG A 97 -7.75 -3.97 -15.30
C ARG A 97 -7.72 -4.32 -13.81
N ARG A 98 -8.86 -4.80 -13.31
CA ARG A 98 -9.07 -5.10 -11.88
C ARG A 98 -9.50 -6.55 -11.66
N TYR A 99 -9.27 -7.05 -10.46
CA TYR A 99 -9.60 -8.41 -10.05
C TYR A 99 -10.35 -8.39 -8.72
N ARG A 100 -11.16 -9.42 -8.49
CA ARG A 100 -12.07 -9.50 -7.35
C ARG A 100 -11.35 -9.44 -5.99
N THR A 101 -11.81 -8.55 -5.11
CA THR A 101 -11.47 -8.52 -3.69
C THR A 101 -12.71 -8.81 -2.84
N LEU A 102 -12.97 -10.09 -2.54
CA LEU A 102 -14.15 -10.48 -1.77
C LEU A 102 -14.10 -9.90 -0.34
N HIS A 103 -15.19 -9.25 0.07
CA HIS A 103 -15.35 -8.61 1.39
C HIS A 103 -14.36 -7.46 1.65
N TYR A 104 -13.97 -6.73 0.61
CA TYR A 104 -13.12 -5.55 0.72
C TYR A 104 -13.65 -4.39 -0.14
N PRO A 105 -13.63 -3.14 0.39
CA PRO A 105 -13.23 -2.78 1.75
C PRO A 105 -14.26 -3.18 2.82
N GLY A 106 -15.52 -3.37 2.43
CA GLY A 106 -16.62 -3.73 3.31
C GLY A 106 -17.10 -5.17 3.16
N LYS A 107 -17.79 -5.66 4.19
CA LYS A 107 -18.44 -6.97 4.17
C LYS A 107 -19.57 -6.98 3.13
N GLY A 108 -19.36 -7.74 2.05
CA GLY A 108 -20.36 -7.93 1.00
C GLY A 108 -19.86 -7.50 -0.37
N ASP A 109 -18.86 -6.62 -0.37
CA ASP A 109 -18.21 -6.13 -1.59
C ASP A 109 -17.59 -7.29 -2.38
N GLY A 110 -17.67 -7.18 -3.70
CA GLY A 110 -17.13 -8.16 -4.64
C GLY A 110 -17.93 -9.45 -4.73
N LYS A 111 -19.12 -9.56 -4.13
CA LYS A 111 -20.01 -10.71 -4.33
C LYS A 111 -20.58 -10.80 -5.74
N GLN A 112 -20.71 -9.66 -6.42
CA GLN A 112 -21.20 -9.54 -7.79
C GLN A 112 -20.21 -10.07 -8.84
N PHE A 113 -18.92 -10.08 -8.52
CA PHE A 113 -17.87 -10.52 -9.44
C PHE A 113 -17.57 -12.01 -9.26
N LYS A 114 -17.27 -12.69 -10.37
CA LYS A 114 -16.77 -14.07 -10.32
C LYS A 114 -15.31 -14.09 -9.87
N LYS A 115 -14.85 -15.23 -9.35
CA LYS A 115 -13.50 -15.35 -8.76
C LYS A 115 -12.39 -15.14 -9.79
N ASP A 116 -12.55 -15.70 -10.99
CA ASP A 116 -11.53 -15.71 -12.03
C ASP A 116 -11.84 -14.71 -13.16
N GLU A 117 -12.78 -13.79 -12.91
CA GLU A 117 -13.16 -12.75 -13.85
C GLU A 117 -12.21 -11.56 -13.74
N THR A 118 -11.69 -11.16 -14.89
CA THR A 118 -11.00 -9.88 -15.05
C THR A 118 -12.05 -8.81 -15.31
N ILE A 119 -11.98 -7.70 -14.57
CA ILE A 119 -12.87 -6.56 -14.69
C ILE A 119 -12.11 -5.48 -15.48
N GLU A 120 -12.40 -5.40 -16.78
CA GLU A 120 -11.75 -4.48 -17.73
C GLU A 120 -12.45 -3.12 -17.76
N GLU A 121 -12.44 -2.44 -16.63
CA GLU A 121 -13.00 -1.11 -16.48
C GLU A 121 -12.19 -0.34 -15.44
N ASP A 122 -11.76 0.87 -15.77
CA ASP A 122 -11.28 1.82 -14.76
C ASP A 122 -12.44 2.38 -13.96
N ALA A 123 -12.28 2.49 -12.64
CA ALA A 123 -13.29 3.10 -11.81
C ALA A 123 -12.67 3.82 -10.62
N ASP A 124 -13.35 4.84 -10.13
CA ASP A 124 -12.92 5.54 -8.92
C ASP A 124 -13.13 4.68 -7.67
N HIS A 125 -14.21 3.90 -7.63
CA HIS A 125 -14.54 3.05 -6.48
C HIS A 125 -13.82 1.69 -6.52
N CYS A 126 -13.13 1.36 -5.43
CA CYS A 126 -12.39 0.10 -5.24
C CYS A 126 -13.23 -1.02 -4.58
N ALA A 127 -14.55 -0.84 -4.44
CA ALA A 127 -15.39 -1.79 -3.72
C ALA A 127 -15.50 -3.12 -4.49
N GLY A 128 -14.85 -4.16 -3.97
CA GLY A 128 -14.91 -5.50 -4.51
C GLY A 128 -13.94 -5.80 -5.64
N ALA A 129 -13.12 -4.84 -6.09
CA ALA A 129 -12.16 -5.04 -7.17
C ALA A 129 -10.97 -4.07 -7.11
N LEU A 130 -9.75 -4.60 -7.33
CA LEU A 130 -8.49 -3.84 -7.37
C LEU A 130 -7.50 -4.40 -8.39
N GLU A 131 -6.57 -3.56 -8.84
CA GLU A 131 -5.57 -3.88 -9.88
C GLU A 131 -4.53 -4.92 -9.43
N ILE A 132 -4.34 -5.09 -8.12
CA ILE A 132 -3.36 -6.03 -7.52
C ILE A 132 -4.00 -7.25 -6.86
N ALA A 133 -5.31 -7.46 -7.00
CA ALA A 133 -6.01 -8.48 -6.23
C ALA A 133 -5.68 -9.92 -6.67
N HIS A 134 -5.18 -10.11 -7.89
CA HIS A 134 -4.66 -11.39 -8.38
C HIS A 134 -3.25 -11.71 -7.87
N ILE A 135 -2.52 -10.73 -7.33
CA ILE A 135 -1.15 -10.92 -6.88
C ILE A 135 -1.12 -11.76 -5.58
N PRO A 136 -0.43 -12.92 -5.56
CA PRO A 136 -0.37 -13.78 -4.38
C PRO A 136 0.22 -13.06 -3.15
N GLY A 137 -0.40 -13.29 -1.99
CA GLY A 137 0.05 -12.70 -0.74
C GLY A 137 -0.44 -11.27 -0.48
N CYS A 138 -1.17 -10.67 -1.43
CA CYS A 138 -1.91 -9.44 -1.19
C CYS A 138 -3.20 -9.71 -0.40
N GLY A 139 -3.50 -8.82 0.54
CA GLY A 139 -4.72 -8.81 1.34
C GLY A 139 -5.00 -7.38 1.82
N PRO A 140 -5.92 -7.15 2.78
CA PRO A 140 -6.38 -5.82 3.15
C PRO A 140 -5.26 -4.80 3.41
N TYR A 141 -4.20 -5.20 4.11
CA TYR A 141 -3.06 -4.30 4.36
C TYR A 141 -2.32 -3.88 3.07
N SER A 142 -2.06 -4.82 2.16
CA SER A 142 -1.42 -4.53 0.86
C SER A 142 -2.36 -3.72 -0.05
N TRP A 143 -3.66 -4.03 -0.02
CA TRP A 143 -4.70 -3.33 -0.78
C TRP A 143 -4.87 -1.88 -0.32
N ASP A 144 -4.90 -1.65 1.00
CA ASP A 144 -4.91 -0.29 1.56
C ASP A 144 -3.62 0.46 1.20
N SER A 145 -2.45 -0.18 1.32
CA SER A 145 -1.17 0.43 0.92
C SER A 145 -1.16 0.82 -0.56
N TRP A 146 -1.66 -0.07 -1.43
CA TRP A 146 -1.77 0.17 -2.86
C TRP A 146 -2.69 1.35 -3.18
N ARG A 147 -3.89 1.37 -2.61
CA ARG A 147 -4.86 2.45 -2.78
C ARG A 147 -4.30 3.78 -2.30
N ILE A 148 -3.60 3.79 -1.17
CA ILE A 148 -3.04 5.02 -0.60
C ILE A 148 -1.89 5.54 -1.45
N PHE A 149 -0.96 4.70 -1.91
CA PHE A 149 0.34 5.16 -2.41
C PHE A 149 0.60 4.97 -3.91
N CYS A 150 -0.05 4.00 -4.56
CA CYS A 150 0.30 3.61 -5.93
C CYS A 150 -0.83 3.84 -6.95
N ARG A 151 -2.09 3.73 -6.51
CA ARG A 151 -3.22 3.57 -7.42
C ARG A 151 -3.42 4.76 -8.36
N ASP A 152 -3.40 5.99 -7.83
CA ASP A 152 -3.64 7.19 -8.63
C ASP A 152 -2.55 7.39 -9.70
N VAL A 153 -1.31 7.03 -9.38
CA VAL A 153 -0.18 7.07 -10.31
C VAL A 153 -0.31 5.98 -11.37
N LEU A 154 -0.69 4.75 -10.98
CA LEU A 154 -0.94 3.69 -11.96
C LEU A 154 -2.02 4.11 -12.97
N ARG A 155 -3.09 4.73 -12.50
CA ARG A 155 -4.20 5.22 -13.33
C ARG A 155 -3.83 6.43 -14.18
N GLY A 156 -2.68 7.06 -13.95
CA GLY A 156 -2.26 8.27 -14.65
C GLY A 156 -3.14 9.49 -14.34
N VAL A 157 -3.84 9.49 -13.20
CA VAL A 157 -4.75 10.58 -12.81
C VAL A 157 -4.07 11.65 -11.95
N ALA A 158 -2.88 11.35 -11.41
CA ALA A 158 -2.00 12.29 -10.71
C ALA A 158 -0.53 11.81 -10.75
N ASP A 159 0.41 12.73 -10.55
CA ASP A 159 1.85 12.44 -10.55
C ASP A 159 2.33 11.73 -9.28
N ASP A 160 1.58 11.90 -8.18
CA ASP A 160 1.86 11.26 -6.91
C ASP A 160 0.58 10.90 -6.16
N TYR A 161 0.75 10.20 -5.04
CA TYR A 161 -0.34 9.81 -4.18
C TYR A 161 -1.00 10.95 -3.41
N ARG A 162 -0.48 12.18 -3.50
CA ARG A 162 -1.08 13.36 -2.86
C ARG A 162 -1.97 14.14 -3.83
N GLY A 163 -2.02 13.75 -5.11
CA GLY A 163 -2.80 14.43 -6.13
C GLY A 163 -2.07 15.58 -6.82
N THR A 164 -0.73 15.64 -6.73
CA THR A 164 0.05 16.64 -7.46
C THR A 164 -0.20 16.50 -8.96
N ASN A 165 -0.43 17.63 -9.64
CA ASN A 165 -0.73 17.71 -11.08
C ASN A 165 -1.86 16.78 -11.53
N ALA A 166 -2.94 16.72 -10.75
CA ALA A 166 -4.09 15.91 -11.10
C ALA A 166 -4.69 16.30 -12.47
N GLN A 167 -5.19 15.30 -13.20
CA GLN A 167 -5.75 15.50 -14.54
C GLN A 167 -7.09 16.26 -14.54
N LYS A 168 -7.74 16.42 -13.39
CA LYS A 168 -9.01 17.12 -13.22
C LYS A 168 -8.95 18.05 -12.01
N ASP A 169 -9.61 19.21 -12.10
CA ASP A 169 -9.65 20.20 -11.04
C ASP A 169 -10.40 19.72 -9.78
N ASP A 170 -11.38 18.84 -9.96
CA ASP A 170 -12.19 18.25 -8.87
C ASP A 170 -11.65 16.92 -8.35
N PHE A 171 -10.41 16.56 -8.73
CA PHE A 171 -9.80 15.30 -8.33
C PHE A 171 -9.58 15.22 -6.81
N GLU A 172 -10.14 14.17 -6.20
CA GLU A 172 -9.82 13.80 -4.82
C GLU A 172 -8.90 12.56 -4.83
N PRO A 173 -7.68 12.64 -4.27
CA PRO A 173 -6.77 11.50 -4.16
C PRO A 173 -7.37 10.31 -3.42
N GLU A 174 -7.02 9.09 -3.84
CA GLU A 174 -7.59 7.85 -3.32
C GLU A 174 -7.37 7.66 -1.81
N TRP A 175 -6.23 8.12 -1.28
CA TRP A 175 -5.94 8.01 0.16
C TRP A 175 -7.02 8.63 1.05
N LYS A 176 -7.74 9.66 0.57
CA LYS A 176 -8.83 10.32 1.32
C LYS A 176 -10.04 9.42 1.54
N ARG A 177 -10.19 8.35 0.75
CA ARG A 177 -11.28 7.37 0.80
C ARG A 177 -10.89 6.04 1.46
N VAL A 178 -9.66 5.90 1.97
CA VAL A 178 -9.19 4.66 2.58
C VAL A 178 -9.40 4.68 4.09
N LEU A 179 -10.00 3.61 4.63
CA LEU A 179 -10.15 3.36 6.07
C LEU A 179 -9.32 2.13 6.46
N PRO A 180 -7.99 2.27 6.62
CA PRO A 180 -7.12 1.12 6.76
C PRO A 180 -7.31 0.43 8.12
N GLY A 181 -7.16 -0.89 8.14
CA GLY A 181 -7.12 -1.67 9.38
C GLY A 181 -5.79 -1.55 10.14
N ASP A 182 -4.70 -1.27 9.42
CA ASP A 182 -3.35 -1.24 9.96
C ASP A 182 -3.06 0.04 10.77
N LYS A 183 -2.36 -0.13 11.90
CA LYS A 183 -2.09 0.96 12.84
C LYS A 183 -1.11 2.01 12.29
N GLU A 184 -0.13 1.60 11.48
CA GLU A 184 0.88 2.51 10.93
C GLU A 184 0.28 3.29 9.75
N LEU A 185 -0.54 2.64 8.91
CA LEU A 185 -1.33 3.34 7.89
C LEU A 185 -2.30 4.35 8.51
N ARG A 186 -3.00 3.99 9.60
CA ARG A 186 -3.87 4.93 10.33
C ARG A 186 -3.10 6.12 10.88
N ALA A 187 -1.93 5.89 11.45
CA ALA A 187 -1.04 6.93 11.94
C ALA A 187 -0.60 7.87 10.81
N CYS A 188 -0.18 7.30 9.68
CA CYS A 188 0.21 8.05 8.48
C CYS A 188 -0.95 8.90 7.95
N LEU A 189 -2.14 8.32 7.77
CA LEU A 189 -3.30 9.05 7.24
C LEU A 189 -3.80 10.14 8.22
N ARG A 190 -3.78 9.90 9.54
CA ARG A 190 -4.05 10.96 10.52
C ARG A 190 -3.08 12.13 10.37
N TRP A 191 -1.80 11.83 10.20
CA TRP A 191 -0.78 12.86 9.97
C TRP A 191 -1.01 13.60 8.65
N MET A 192 -1.36 12.90 7.56
CA MET A 192 -1.69 13.52 6.27
C MET A 192 -2.93 14.42 6.37
N TRP A 193 -4.01 13.98 7.02
CA TRP A 193 -5.19 14.80 7.25
C TRP A 193 -4.88 16.04 8.09
N LEU A 194 -4.05 15.93 9.13
CA LEU A 194 -3.63 17.08 9.93
C LEU A 194 -2.82 18.09 9.13
N LYS A 195 -2.08 17.68 8.09
CA LYS A 195 -1.45 18.63 7.15
C LYS A 195 -2.46 19.47 6.38
N GLU A 196 -3.67 18.95 6.19
CA GLU A 196 -4.79 19.69 5.59
C GLU A 196 -5.62 20.45 6.62
N GLY A 197 -5.19 20.50 7.90
CA GLY A 197 -5.95 21.15 8.97
C GLY A 197 -7.13 20.34 9.48
N ILE A 198 -7.19 19.03 9.19
CA ILE A 198 -8.31 18.17 9.51
C ILE A 198 -7.93 17.14 10.58
N VAL A 199 -8.77 17.03 11.62
CA VAL A 199 -8.76 15.88 12.54
C VAL A 199 -9.66 14.80 11.97
N TRP A 200 -9.05 13.66 11.63
CA TRP A 200 -9.72 12.53 11.01
C TRP A 200 -9.84 11.32 11.94
N ASN A 201 -11.02 10.70 11.99
CA ASN A 201 -11.27 9.47 12.71
C ASN A 201 -11.02 8.24 11.82
N PRO A 202 -9.99 7.42 12.08
CA PRO A 202 -9.65 6.26 11.26
C PRO A 202 -10.63 5.09 11.32
N LEU A 203 -11.58 5.11 12.27
CA LEU A 203 -12.57 4.04 12.43
C LEU A 203 -13.86 4.33 11.68
N THR A 204 -14.27 5.59 11.65
CA THR A 204 -15.55 6.03 11.06
C THR A 204 -15.37 6.79 9.76
N GLY A 205 -14.21 7.41 9.55
CA GLY A 205 -13.94 8.32 8.44
C GLY A 205 -14.33 9.76 8.70
N ASP A 206 -14.93 10.07 9.86
CA ASP A 206 -15.38 11.41 10.22
C ASP A 206 -14.24 12.41 10.22
N ARG A 207 -14.54 13.63 9.79
CA ARG A 207 -13.61 14.75 9.62
C ARG A 207 -14.16 15.97 10.36
N ARG A 208 -13.28 16.71 11.02
CA ARG A 208 -13.55 18.06 11.53
C ARG A 208 -12.32 18.94 11.38
N ASP A 209 -12.52 20.25 11.39
CA ASP A 209 -11.42 21.20 11.46
C ASP A 209 -10.64 21.00 12.77
N ALA A 210 -9.31 21.08 12.66
CA ALA A 210 -8.40 21.09 13.79
C ALA A 210 -8.46 22.45 14.49
N THR A 211 -8.38 22.43 15.82
CA THR A 211 -8.26 23.69 16.57
C THR A 211 -6.87 24.29 16.41
N GLU A 212 -6.72 25.59 16.71
CA GLU A 212 -5.40 26.25 16.71
C GLU A 212 -4.40 25.54 17.64
N GLU A 213 -4.86 25.05 18.79
CA GLU A 213 -4.04 24.31 19.74
C GLU A 213 -3.57 22.96 19.17
N GLU A 214 -4.46 22.23 18.49
CA GLU A 214 -4.13 20.97 17.82
C GLU A 214 -3.12 21.19 16.70
N MET A 215 -3.29 22.25 15.90
CA MET A 215 -2.34 22.63 14.86
C MET A 215 -0.98 23.04 15.43
N ALA A 216 -0.95 23.83 16.51
CA ALA A 216 0.28 24.21 17.18
C ALA A 216 1.02 23.01 17.79
N LYS A 217 0.30 22.00 18.31
CA LYS A 217 0.89 20.72 18.75
C LYS A 217 1.44 19.94 17.57
N ALA A 218 0.67 19.81 16.48
CA ALA A 218 1.06 19.07 15.28
C ALA A 218 2.32 19.65 14.61
N GLN A 219 2.52 20.96 14.68
CA GLN A 219 3.75 21.63 14.19
C GLN A 219 5.00 21.28 15.00
N ARG A 220 4.87 20.83 16.26
CA ARG A 220 5.99 20.45 17.13
C ARG A 220 6.34 18.97 17.07
N GLY A 221 5.40 18.11 16.64
CA GLY A 221 5.56 16.65 16.56
C GLY A 221 5.19 15.91 17.85
#